data_AF-A0A2N1D8B7-F1
#
_entry.id   AF-A0A2N1D8B7-F1
#
_cell.length_a   1.000
_cell.length_b   1.000
_cell.length_c   1.000
_cell.angle_alpha   90.00
_cell.angle_beta   90.00
_cell.angle_gamma   90.00
#
_symmetry.space_group_name_H-M   'P 1'
#
loop_
_entity.id
_entity.type
_entity.pdbx_description
1 polymer ?
#
loop_
_entity_poly.entity_id
_entity_poly.type
_entity_poly.pdbx_seq_one_letter_code
_entity_poly.pdbx_strand_id
1 'polypeptide(L)'
;MIKFFSLIVLTILFLLAIFTLNSGSVDNVREVKEKIIFIDNSQKIISIESALEANINVLEDYVKKCVGDREDENIKSSKEIQDTELLRGTLQNKFLDAFSTPLEDGHNKVNALIKYAQSFPEDELIRTEIVRVCTQKPTLTECSQKLFNEIAIYSSSDGEIWSYMANFYAGNNDDENTLKALNRALESNYYGNSFGESISRVVFELSGENSGSLHASLIEALKLEAINTPSYDGIIKFCEENVGDVYMSSICFRFGQDLVSRGTNHSFFFIGMGLMRMMVDMGPFETSQIRIPEQYETYLKMNNDYKFHQAIRVMEFNDDLLLSWISNLEKSGELKASIIIVNDVVKLAETRNFKYCKEQIN
;
A
#
# COMPACT_ATOMS: atom_id res chain seq x y z
N MET A 1 -8.11 20.19 -6.89
CA MET A 1 -7.85 19.20 -5.82
C MET A 1 -9.02 18.21 -5.61
N ILE A 2 -10.27 18.54 -5.94
CA ILE A 2 -11.42 17.60 -5.93
C ILE A 2 -11.20 16.35 -6.82
N LYS A 3 -10.39 16.46 -7.89
CA LYS A 3 -9.94 15.32 -8.71
C LYS A 3 -8.94 14.38 -8.01
N PHE A 4 -8.34 14.79 -6.89
CA PHE A 4 -7.30 14.03 -6.16
C PHE A 4 -7.90 13.02 -5.18
N PHE A 5 -8.98 13.38 -4.47
CA PHE A 5 -9.78 12.43 -3.70
C PHE A 5 -10.45 11.39 -4.60
N SER A 6 -10.91 11.86 -5.77
CA SER A 6 -11.32 10.99 -6.86
C SER A 6 -10.20 10.08 -7.33
N LEU A 7 -8.91 10.36 -7.13
CA LEU A 7 -7.80 9.53 -7.63
C LEU A 7 -7.42 8.42 -6.65
N ILE A 8 -7.36 8.65 -5.33
CA ILE A 8 -7.12 7.55 -4.35
C ILE A 8 -8.36 6.65 -4.27
N VAL A 9 -9.55 7.26 -4.25
CA VAL A 9 -10.81 6.53 -4.38
C VAL A 9 -10.97 5.95 -5.77
N LEU A 10 -10.49 6.58 -6.88
CA LEU A 10 -10.44 5.91 -8.19
C LEU A 10 -9.44 4.78 -8.17
N THR A 11 -8.26 4.87 -7.56
CA THR A 11 -7.30 3.76 -7.60
C THR A 11 -7.90 2.55 -6.88
N ILE A 12 -8.55 2.78 -5.73
CA ILE A 12 -9.29 1.74 -5.02
C ILE A 12 -10.54 1.27 -5.83
N LEU A 13 -11.32 2.18 -6.43
CA LEU A 13 -12.49 1.86 -7.26
C LEU A 13 -12.12 1.28 -8.63
N PHE A 14 -10.93 1.54 -9.16
CA PHE A 14 -10.40 1.07 -10.44
C PHE A 14 -9.80 -0.31 -10.24
N LEU A 15 -9.11 -0.54 -9.11
CA LEU A 15 -8.75 -1.88 -8.65
C LEU A 15 -9.99 -2.73 -8.36
N LEU A 16 -11.04 -2.17 -7.73
CA LEU A 16 -12.33 -2.83 -7.55
C LEU A 16 -13.08 -3.03 -8.88
N ALA A 17 -13.06 -2.06 -9.80
CA ALA A 17 -13.73 -2.14 -11.10
C ALA A 17 -13.08 -3.19 -12.00
N ILE A 18 -11.74 -3.27 -12.05
CA ILE A 18 -11.00 -4.33 -12.73
C ILE A 18 -11.40 -5.70 -12.15
N PHE A 19 -11.53 -5.82 -10.83
CA PHE A 19 -12.01 -7.04 -10.18
C PHE A 19 -13.45 -7.41 -10.57
N THR A 20 -14.38 -6.44 -10.59
CA THR A 20 -15.80 -6.67 -10.92
C THR A 20 -16.09 -6.83 -12.41
N LEU A 21 -15.23 -6.32 -13.31
CA LEU A 21 -15.42 -6.44 -14.75
C LEU A 21 -14.86 -7.77 -15.30
N ASN A 22 -13.87 -8.36 -14.64
CA ASN A 22 -13.37 -9.70 -14.98
C ASN A 22 -14.09 -10.84 -14.24
N SER A 23 -14.76 -10.57 -13.11
CA SER A 23 -15.60 -11.55 -12.43
C SER A 23 -17.08 -11.23 -12.62
N GLY A 24 -17.72 -11.90 -13.57
CA GLY A 24 -19.15 -11.73 -13.82
C GLY A 24 -19.99 -11.90 -12.55
N SER A 25 -20.75 -10.85 -12.22
CA SER A 25 -21.84 -10.73 -11.24
C SER A 25 -21.53 -10.03 -9.91
N VAL A 26 -22.13 -8.84 -9.78
CA VAL A 26 -22.20 -8.00 -8.56
C VAL A 26 -23.10 -8.62 -7.48
N ASP A 27 -23.93 -9.61 -7.83
CA ASP A 27 -24.88 -10.24 -6.91
C ASP A 27 -24.21 -11.17 -5.87
N ASN A 28 -22.97 -11.61 -6.10
CA ASN A 28 -22.26 -12.53 -5.19
C ASN A 28 -21.65 -11.87 -3.93
N VAL A 29 -21.39 -10.56 -3.94
CA VAL A 29 -20.76 -9.89 -2.78
C VAL A 29 -21.68 -9.88 -1.55
N ARG A 30 -23.00 -9.93 -1.75
CA ARG A 30 -24.00 -9.93 -0.68
C ARG A 30 -24.15 -11.30 -0.02
N GLU A 31 -24.02 -12.38 -0.79
CA GLU A 31 -24.14 -13.76 -0.29
C GLU A 31 -22.89 -14.21 0.49
N VAL A 32 -21.73 -13.64 0.17
CA VAL A 32 -20.45 -13.93 0.84
C VAL A 32 -20.42 -13.44 2.29
N LYS A 33 -21.16 -12.38 2.64
CA LYS A 33 -21.26 -11.90 4.04
C LYS A 33 -21.92 -12.92 4.98
N GLU A 34 -22.74 -13.83 4.46
CA GLU A 34 -23.49 -14.78 5.30
C GLU A 34 -22.76 -16.10 5.60
N LYS A 35 -21.61 -16.37 4.95
CA LYS A 35 -20.90 -17.66 5.06
C LYS A 35 -19.45 -17.60 5.56
N ILE A 36 -18.92 -16.41 5.85
CA ILE A 36 -17.59 -16.27 6.47
C ILE A 36 -17.71 -16.52 7.98
N ILE A 37 -16.93 -17.46 8.50
CA ILE A 37 -16.88 -17.75 9.94
C ILE A 37 -15.95 -16.73 10.59
N PHE A 38 -16.54 -15.74 11.26
CA PHE A 38 -15.84 -14.75 12.08
C PHE A 38 -15.39 -15.39 13.40
N ILE A 39 -14.11 -15.20 13.78
CA ILE A 39 -13.61 -15.65 15.08
C ILE A 39 -13.85 -14.53 16.10
N ASP A 40 -14.77 -14.79 17.04
CA ASP A 40 -15.25 -13.84 18.04
C ASP A 40 -14.19 -13.49 19.10
N ASN A 41 -13.81 -12.21 19.14
CA ASN A 41 -13.07 -11.56 20.24
C ASN A 41 -13.79 -10.25 20.67
N SER A 42 -15.11 -10.34 20.80
CA SER A 42 -16.08 -9.25 21.03
C SER A 42 -15.73 -8.24 22.13
N GLN A 43 -15.01 -8.63 23.20
CA GLN A 43 -14.74 -7.71 24.32
C GLN A 43 -13.78 -6.56 23.98
N LYS A 44 -12.85 -6.73 23.04
CA LYS A 44 -11.92 -5.65 22.65
C LYS A 44 -12.51 -4.73 21.57
N ILE A 45 -13.42 -5.28 20.77
CA ILE A 45 -14.14 -4.58 19.68
C ILE A 45 -15.17 -3.61 20.25
N ILE A 46 -15.89 -3.98 21.31
CA ILE A 46 -16.91 -3.14 21.94
C ILE A 46 -16.33 -1.84 22.52
N SER A 47 -15.08 -1.84 23.02
CA SER A 47 -14.46 -0.63 23.56
C SER A 47 -14.02 0.36 22.48
N ILE A 48 -13.66 -0.13 21.30
CA ILE A 48 -13.33 0.69 20.14
C ILE A 48 -14.62 1.22 19.50
N GLU A 49 -15.64 0.37 19.29
CA GLU A 49 -16.92 0.76 18.69
C GLU A 49 -17.67 1.81 19.53
N SER A 50 -17.72 1.65 20.87
CA SER A 50 -18.35 2.64 21.75
C SER A 50 -17.61 3.98 21.82
N ALA A 51 -16.27 3.98 21.73
CA ALA A 51 -15.47 5.19 21.59
C ALA A 51 -15.60 5.82 20.19
N LEU A 52 -15.84 5.00 19.16
CA LEU A 52 -16.01 5.47 17.78
C LEU A 52 -17.40 6.12 17.57
N GLU A 53 -18.49 5.54 18.08
CA GLU A 53 -19.85 6.07 17.88
C GLU A 53 -20.11 7.38 18.62
N ALA A 54 -19.50 7.58 19.80
CA ALA A 54 -19.69 8.81 20.58
C ALA A 54 -19.11 10.07 19.93
N ASN A 55 -18.20 9.92 18.96
CA ASN A 55 -17.34 11.00 18.47
C ASN A 55 -17.61 11.46 17.02
N ILE A 56 -18.58 10.86 16.31
CA ILE A 56 -18.94 11.25 14.93
C ILE A 56 -19.34 12.72 14.84
N ASN A 57 -20.24 13.14 15.73
CA ASN A 57 -20.79 14.50 15.71
C ASN A 57 -19.71 15.56 15.96
N VAL A 58 -18.67 15.22 16.73
CA VAL A 58 -17.54 16.11 17.03
C VAL A 58 -16.65 16.26 15.78
N LEU A 59 -16.40 15.16 15.07
CA LEU A 59 -15.61 15.12 13.85
C LEU A 59 -16.30 15.84 12.68
N GLU A 60 -17.61 15.64 12.53
CA GLU A 60 -18.45 16.34 11.53
C GLU A 60 -18.46 17.85 11.74
N ASP A 61 -18.72 18.27 12.98
CA ASP A 61 -18.73 19.68 13.37
C ASP A 61 -17.35 20.32 13.13
N TYR A 62 -16.27 19.58 13.40
CA TYR A 62 -14.91 20.02 13.10
C TYR A 62 -14.69 20.24 11.60
N VAL A 63 -14.92 19.22 10.77
CA VAL A 63 -14.69 19.33 9.31
C VAL A 63 -15.51 20.49 8.74
N LYS A 64 -16.78 20.60 9.15
CA LYS A 64 -17.65 21.69 8.71
C LYS A 64 -17.16 23.07 9.15
N LYS A 65 -16.63 23.22 10.37
CA LYS A 65 -16.17 24.51 10.91
C LYS A 65 -14.78 24.91 10.43
N CYS A 66 -13.89 23.95 10.20
CA CYS A 66 -12.46 24.18 10.09
C CYS A 66 -11.94 24.01 8.67
N VAL A 67 -12.49 23.04 7.94
CA VAL A 67 -12.23 22.87 6.50
C VAL A 67 -13.19 23.76 5.71
N GLY A 68 -14.44 23.90 6.18
CA GLY A 68 -15.50 24.65 5.50
C GLY A 68 -15.87 24.04 4.14
N ASP A 69 -16.83 24.65 3.44
CA ASP A 69 -17.15 24.31 2.04
C ASP A 69 -16.10 24.89 1.06
N ARG A 70 -14.81 24.81 1.41
CA ARG A 70 -13.71 25.33 0.58
C ARG A 70 -13.46 24.39 -0.59
N GLU A 71 -14.36 24.42 -1.58
CA GLU A 71 -14.18 23.70 -2.83
C GLU A 71 -13.18 24.38 -3.79
N ASP A 72 -12.77 25.65 -3.59
CA ASP A 72 -12.15 26.41 -4.70
C ASP A 72 -11.03 27.44 -4.39
N GLU A 73 -10.43 27.50 -3.20
CA GLU A 73 -9.34 28.48 -2.97
C GLU A 73 -7.93 27.86 -3.06
N ASN A 74 -7.18 28.30 -4.08
CA ASN A 74 -5.76 27.99 -4.31
C ASN A 74 -4.91 28.18 -3.04
N ILE A 75 -4.57 27.06 -2.40
CA ILE A 75 -3.72 27.02 -1.21
C ILE A 75 -2.28 27.39 -1.62
N LYS A 76 -1.82 28.58 -1.19
CA LYS A 76 -0.40 28.95 -1.17
C LYS A 76 0.23 28.32 0.07
N SER A 77 1.19 27.43 -0.13
CA SER A 77 1.90 26.76 0.96
C SER A 77 2.94 27.66 1.63
N SER A 78 2.90 27.73 2.96
CA SER A 78 3.92 28.37 3.80
C SER A 78 5.08 27.43 4.13
N LYS A 79 6.28 28.01 4.11
CA LYS A 79 7.57 27.43 4.52
C LYS A 79 7.70 27.39 6.04
N GLU A 80 8.23 26.29 6.57
CA GLU A 80 9.49 26.25 7.35
C GLU A 80 9.69 24.84 7.93
N ILE A 81 10.88 24.28 7.77
CA ILE A 81 11.68 23.62 8.82
C ILE A 81 13.08 23.41 8.23
N GLN A 82 14.09 23.91 8.94
CA GLN A 82 15.51 23.79 8.62
C GLN A 82 16.20 22.86 9.64
N ASP A 83 17.34 22.33 9.22
CA ASP A 83 18.41 21.67 9.98
C ASP A 83 18.43 20.13 10.06
N THR A 84 18.84 19.48 8.94
CA THR A 84 19.76 18.31 8.97
C THR A 84 20.41 18.07 7.58
N GLU A 85 21.33 18.94 7.13
CA GLU A 85 21.62 19.06 5.67
C GLU A 85 22.95 18.47 5.17
N LEU A 86 23.99 18.20 5.98
CA LEU A 86 25.32 18.02 5.40
C LEU A 86 25.74 16.59 5.00
N LEU A 87 25.11 15.54 5.53
CA LEU A 87 25.32 14.15 5.08
C LEU A 87 24.16 13.62 4.21
N ARG A 88 23.05 14.37 4.16
CA ARG A 88 21.82 14.04 3.46
C ARG A 88 21.93 14.38 1.96
N GLY A 89 22.49 15.54 1.60
CA GLY A 89 22.49 16.06 0.22
C GLY A 89 23.20 15.23 -0.86
N THR A 90 24.09 14.29 -0.51
CA THR A 90 24.77 13.43 -1.50
C THR A 90 24.12 12.06 -1.71
N LEU A 91 23.37 11.58 -0.72
CA LEU A 91 22.54 10.38 -0.78
C LEU A 91 21.15 10.70 -1.36
N GLN A 92 20.60 11.86 -1.02
CA GLN A 92 19.27 12.35 -1.42
C GLN A 92 19.11 12.38 -2.95
N ASN A 93 20.00 13.06 -3.68
CA ASN A 93 19.80 13.21 -5.12
C ASN A 93 19.91 11.88 -5.87
N LYS A 94 20.78 10.96 -5.44
CA LYS A 94 21.00 9.69 -6.15
C LYS A 94 19.82 8.74 -6.06
N PHE A 95 19.12 8.72 -4.91
CA PHE A 95 17.91 7.91 -4.78
C PHE A 95 16.82 8.47 -5.65
N LEU A 96 16.48 9.76 -5.48
CA LEU A 96 15.41 10.38 -6.23
C LEU A 96 15.67 10.27 -7.74
N ASP A 97 16.89 10.55 -8.21
CA ASP A 97 17.26 10.41 -9.63
C ASP A 97 16.96 8.99 -10.16
N ALA A 98 17.36 7.95 -9.42
CA ALA A 98 17.14 6.56 -9.84
C ALA A 98 15.66 6.17 -9.76
N PHE A 99 14.99 6.56 -8.67
CA PHE A 99 13.62 6.18 -8.36
C PHE A 99 12.60 6.89 -9.26
N SER A 100 12.81 8.18 -9.52
CA SER A 100 11.95 9.02 -10.37
C SER A 100 12.28 8.89 -11.85
N THR A 101 13.25 8.07 -12.26
CA THR A 101 13.46 7.78 -13.68
C THR A 101 12.16 7.19 -14.26
N PRO A 102 11.64 7.71 -15.39
CA PRO A 102 10.36 7.27 -15.95
C PRO A 102 10.33 5.78 -16.31
N LEU A 103 9.21 5.11 -16.03
CA LEU A 103 9.04 3.68 -16.33
C LEU A 103 8.99 3.38 -17.83
N GLU A 104 8.56 4.36 -18.64
CA GLU A 104 8.60 4.29 -20.11
C GLU A 104 10.02 4.08 -20.62
N ASP A 105 11.00 4.61 -19.90
CA ASP A 105 12.43 4.44 -20.15
C ASP A 105 13.01 3.30 -19.30
N GLY A 106 12.39 2.11 -19.42
CA GLY A 106 12.66 0.97 -18.55
C GLY A 106 14.14 0.57 -18.48
N HIS A 107 14.88 0.65 -19.60
CA HIS A 107 16.32 0.41 -19.64
C HIS A 107 17.09 1.40 -18.76
N ASN A 108 16.83 2.71 -18.89
CA ASN A 108 17.53 3.69 -18.06
C ASN A 108 17.11 3.59 -16.59
N LYS A 109 15.82 3.34 -16.32
CA LYS A 109 15.32 3.15 -14.94
C LYS A 109 16.01 1.99 -14.25
N VAL A 110 15.98 0.79 -14.84
CA VAL A 110 16.57 -0.41 -14.22
C VAL A 110 18.09 -0.25 -14.05
N ASN A 111 18.78 0.35 -15.03
CA ASN A 111 20.22 0.58 -14.93
C ASN A 111 20.58 1.63 -13.86
N ALA A 112 19.78 2.69 -13.70
CA ALA A 112 19.95 3.67 -12.64
C ALA A 112 19.79 3.03 -11.26
N LEU A 113 18.76 2.21 -11.08
CA LEU A 113 18.51 1.46 -9.85
C LEU A 113 19.62 0.43 -9.55
N ILE A 114 20.08 -0.33 -10.55
CA ILE A 114 21.21 -1.27 -10.40
C ILE A 114 22.47 -0.53 -9.96
N LYS A 115 22.79 0.60 -10.60
CA LYS A 115 23.96 1.41 -10.24
C LYS A 115 23.85 1.96 -8.81
N TYR A 116 22.64 2.35 -8.40
CA TYR A 116 22.38 2.76 -7.03
C TYR A 116 22.59 1.57 -6.06
N ALA A 117 21.99 0.41 -6.33
CA ALA A 117 22.11 -0.79 -5.50
C ALA A 117 23.56 -1.26 -5.33
N GLN A 118 24.39 -1.13 -6.37
CA GLN A 118 25.83 -1.41 -6.29
C GLN A 118 26.57 -0.48 -5.30
N SER A 119 26.10 0.76 -5.16
CA SER A 119 26.66 1.74 -4.22
C SER A 119 26.12 1.55 -2.80
N PHE A 120 24.91 1.00 -2.67
CA PHE A 120 24.18 0.83 -1.41
C PHE A 120 23.56 -0.57 -1.36
N PRO A 121 24.39 -1.63 -1.22
CA PRO A 121 23.94 -3.02 -1.33
C PRO A 121 23.02 -3.47 -0.19
N GLU A 122 22.86 -2.67 0.87
CA GLU A 122 21.93 -2.96 1.96
C GLU A 122 20.54 -2.34 1.74
N ASP A 123 20.37 -1.46 0.75
CA ASP A 123 19.11 -0.77 0.47
C ASP A 123 18.08 -1.74 -0.19
N GLU A 124 17.26 -2.38 0.65
CA GLU A 124 16.25 -3.36 0.23
C GLU A 124 15.19 -2.74 -0.66
N LEU A 125 14.74 -1.52 -0.36
CA LEU A 125 13.75 -0.80 -1.16
C LEU A 125 14.16 -0.71 -2.63
N ILE A 126 15.42 -0.36 -2.91
CA ILE A 126 15.89 -0.26 -4.29
C ILE A 126 15.94 -1.62 -4.99
N ARG A 127 16.25 -2.71 -4.28
CA ARG A 127 16.17 -4.05 -4.87
C ARG A 127 14.74 -4.44 -5.18
N THR A 128 13.79 -4.13 -4.29
CA THR A 128 12.37 -4.31 -4.55
C THR A 128 11.95 -3.53 -5.79
N GLU A 129 12.40 -2.28 -5.94
CA GLU A 129 12.08 -1.46 -7.10
C GLU A 129 12.68 -2.02 -8.40
N ILE A 130 13.90 -2.58 -8.38
CA ILE A 130 14.47 -3.29 -9.54
C ILE A 130 13.55 -4.43 -9.98
N VAL A 131 13.08 -5.27 -9.03
CA VAL A 131 12.18 -6.39 -9.34
C VAL A 131 10.82 -5.88 -9.84
N ARG A 132 10.27 -4.80 -9.25
CA ARG A 132 9.01 -4.18 -9.72
C ARG A 132 9.12 -3.69 -11.16
N VAL A 133 10.21 -3.00 -11.52
CA VAL A 133 10.46 -2.55 -12.91
C VAL A 133 10.54 -3.75 -13.84
N CYS A 134 11.28 -4.79 -13.46
CA CYS A 134 11.37 -6.01 -14.26
C CYS A 134 10.04 -6.72 -14.44
N THR A 135 9.20 -6.74 -13.41
CA THR A 135 7.84 -7.30 -13.46
C THR A 135 6.96 -6.54 -14.46
N GLN A 136 7.09 -5.21 -14.52
CA GLN A 136 6.33 -4.38 -15.46
C GLN A 136 6.89 -4.38 -16.89
N LYS A 137 8.19 -4.65 -17.04
CA LYS A 137 8.92 -4.64 -18.30
C LYS A 137 9.75 -5.94 -18.46
N PRO A 138 9.09 -7.10 -18.56
CA PRO A 138 9.78 -8.39 -18.50
C PRO A 138 10.75 -8.66 -19.65
N THR A 139 10.61 -7.94 -20.77
CA THR A 139 11.44 -8.10 -21.96
C THR A 139 12.77 -7.34 -21.89
N LEU A 140 13.04 -6.59 -20.82
CA LEU A 140 14.32 -5.88 -20.67
C LEU A 140 15.45 -6.89 -20.46
N THR A 141 16.55 -6.71 -21.20
CA THR A 141 17.71 -7.61 -21.15
C THR A 141 18.40 -7.67 -19.78
N GLU A 142 18.27 -6.59 -19.01
CA GLU A 142 18.79 -6.44 -17.65
C GLU A 142 18.05 -7.35 -16.66
N CYS A 143 16.76 -7.61 -16.91
CA CYS A 143 15.88 -8.43 -16.10
C CYS A 143 16.17 -9.92 -16.32
N SER A 144 17.30 -10.36 -15.79
CA SER A 144 17.86 -11.69 -15.99
C SER A 144 17.85 -12.52 -14.71
N GLN A 145 17.88 -13.84 -14.87
CA GLN A 145 18.05 -14.76 -13.75
C GLN A 145 19.30 -14.43 -12.90
N LYS A 146 20.37 -13.95 -13.54
CA LYS A 146 21.59 -13.55 -12.84
C LYS A 146 21.32 -12.40 -11.87
N LEU A 147 20.67 -11.34 -12.34
CA LEU A 147 20.30 -10.18 -11.50
C LEU A 147 19.42 -10.61 -10.32
N PHE A 148 18.45 -11.48 -10.58
CA PHE A 148 17.55 -11.98 -9.55
C PHE A 148 18.25 -12.88 -8.51
N ASN A 149 19.21 -13.69 -8.94
CA ASN A 149 20.06 -14.44 -8.01
C ASN A 149 20.92 -13.50 -7.15
N GLU A 150 21.42 -12.39 -7.71
CA GLU A 150 22.17 -11.37 -6.95
C GLU A 150 21.27 -10.67 -5.92
N ILE A 151 20.06 -10.27 -6.29
CA ILE A 151 19.07 -9.69 -5.37
C ILE A 151 18.72 -10.67 -4.23
N ALA A 152 18.51 -11.95 -4.58
CA ALA A 152 18.16 -12.98 -3.61
C ALA A 152 19.24 -13.21 -2.53
N ILE A 153 20.51 -12.86 -2.77
CA ILE A 153 21.56 -12.96 -1.76
C ILE A 153 21.29 -12.00 -0.59
N TYR A 154 20.82 -10.80 -0.89
CA TYR A 154 20.60 -9.74 0.10
C TYR A 154 19.18 -9.70 0.65
N SER A 155 18.21 -10.25 -0.09
CA SER A 155 16.79 -10.16 0.24
C SER A 155 16.11 -11.52 0.39
N SER A 156 16.88 -12.56 0.72
CA SER A 156 16.38 -13.94 0.81
C SER A 156 15.21 -14.15 1.79
N SER A 157 15.09 -13.29 2.80
CA SER A 157 14.09 -13.38 3.87
C SER A 157 12.85 -12.50 3.67
N ASP A 158 12.79 -11.72 2.58
CA ASP A 158 11.69 -10.80 2.30
C ASP A 158 10.67 -11.42 1.32
N GLY A 159 9.48 -11.71 1.82
CA GLY A 159 8.38 -12.26 1.04
C GLY A 159 7.82 -11.31 -0.02
N GLU A 160 7.96 -9.99 0.16
CA GLU A 160 7.52 -9.00 -0.82
C GLU A 160 8.33 -9.13 -2.12
N ILE A 161 9.67 -9.14 -2.02
CA ILE A 161 10.56 -9.33 -3.18
C ILE A 161 10.27 -10.66 -3.88
N TRP A 162 10.13 -11.76 -3.13
CA TRP A 162 9.82 -13.06 -3.72
C TRP A 162 8.46 -13.08 -4.42
N SER A 163 7.49 -12.31 -3.94
CA SER A 163 6.19 -12.16 -4.60
C SER A 163 6.31 -11.46 -5.94
N TYR A 164 7.08 -10.38 -6.02
CA TYR A 164 7.32 -9.70 -7.31
C TYR A 164 8.11 -10.59 -8.26
N MET A 165 9.10 -11.35 -7.77
CA MET A 165 9.83 -12.32 -8.60
C MET A 165 8.90 -13.43 -9.12
N ALA A 166 8.02 -13.98 -8.28
CA ALA A 166 7.02 -14.95 -8.71
C ALA A 166 6.14 -14.38 -9.82
N ASN A 167 5.73 -13.13 -9.70
CA ASN A 167 4.91 -12.46 -10.71
C ASN A 167 5.65 -12.19 -12.02
N PHE A 168 6.93 -11.84 -11.96
CA PHE A 168 7.77 -11.79 -13.15
C PHE A 168 7.83 -13.14 -13.87
N TYR A 169 8.12 -14.23 -13.15
CA TYR A 169 8.22 -15.56 -13.76
C TYR A 169 6.88 -16.02 -14.35
N ALA A 170 5.79 -15.78 -13.62
CA ALA A 170 4.45 -16.14 -14.04
C ALA A 170 4.05 -15.38 -15.32
N GLY A 171 4.35 -14.08 -15.39
CA GLY A 171 4.12 -13.25 -16.58
C GLY A 171 4.94 -13.70 -17.81
N ASN A 172 6.01 -14.46 -17.61
CA ASN A 172 6.82 -15.06 -18.67
C ASN A 172 6.48 -16.53 -18.97
N ASN A 173 5.43 -17.09 -18.35
CA ASN A 173 5.04 -18.49 -18.42
C ASN A 173 6.18 -19.45 -17.97
N ASP A 174 6.95 -19.04 -16.97
CA ASP A 174 7.98 -19.85 -16.33
C ASP A 174 7.42 -20.45 -15.03
N ASP A 175 6.60 -21.49 -15.18
CA ASP A 175 5.87 -22.12 -14.07
C ASP A 175 6.80 -22.69 -13.00
N GLU A 176 7.96 -23.23 -13.40
CA GLU A 176 8.93 -23.80 -12.48
C GLU A 176 9.50 -22.73 -11.55
N ASN A 177 9.96 -21.60 -12.10
CA ASN A 177 10.51 -20.53 -11.28
C ASN A 177 9.42 -19.72 -10.56
N THR A 178 8.20 -19.66 -11.11
CA THR A 178 7.02 -19.13 -10.41
C THR A 178 6.77 -19.91 -9.12
N LEU A 179 6.68 -21.24 -9.22
CA LEU A 179 6.44 -22.10 -8.07
C LEU A 179 7.57 -22.00 -7.03
N LYS A 180 8.83 -21.95 -7.48
CA LYS A 180 9.97 -21.74 -6.56
C LYS A 180 9.86 -20.42 -5.83
N ALA A 181 9.59 -19.32 -6.52
CA ALA A 181 9.47 -18.00 -5.93
C ALA A 181 8.27 -17.90 -4.97
N LEU A 182 7.11 -18.48 -5.30
CA LEU A 182 5.96 -18.55 -4.40
C LEU A 182 6.29 -19.31 -3.11
N ASN A 183 6.99 -20.46 -3.21
CA ASN A 183 7.42 -21.19 -2.02
C ASN A 183 8.41 -20.36 -1.19
N ARG A 184 9.34 -19.64 -1.82
CA ARG A 184 10.24 -18.73 -1.10
C ARG A 184 9.51 -17.59 -0.41
N ALA A 185 8.47 -17.03 -1.04
CA ALA A 185 7.62 -16.02 -0.41
C ALA A 185 6.92 -16.60 0.84
N LEU A 186 6.37 -17.81 0.75
CA LEU A 186 5.73 -18.51 1.88
C LEU A 186 6.70 -18.90 3.01
N GLU A 187 7.97 -19.15 2.68
CA GLU A 187 9.03 -19.50 3.64
C GLU A 187 9.75 -18.27 4.23
N SER A 188 9.46 -17.07 3.72
CA SER A 188 10.09 -15.83 4.16
C SER A 188 9.79 -15.51 5.63
N ASN A 189 10.71 -14.78 6.28
CA ASN A 189 10.58 -14.44 7.69
C ASN A 189 9.69 -13.21 7.90
N TYR A 190 9.66 -12.30 6.93
CA TYR A 190 8.86 -11.07 6.96
C TYR A 190 8.39 -10.71 5.56
N TYR A 191 7.44 -9.77 5.49
CA TYR A 191 7.08 -9.07 4.27
C TYR A 191 7.55 -7.63 4.38
N GLY A 192 8.27 -7.17 3.35
CA GLY A 192 8.64 -5.78 3.18
C GLY A 192 7.45 -4.83 3.19
N ASN A 193 7.76 -3.56 3.38
CA ASN A 193 6.81 -2.47 3.27
C ASN A 193 7.35 -1.42 2.30
N SER A 194 7.70 -1.88 1.09
CA SER A 194 8.34 -0.98 0.12
C SER A 194 7.45 0.21 -0.23
N PHE A 195 6.11 0.03 -0.22
CA PHE A 195 5.14 1.11 -0.41
C PHE A 195 5.27 2.22 0.63
N GLY A 196 5.33 1.87 1.92
CA GLY A 196 5.44 2.87 2.96
C GLY A 196 6.83 3.50 3.05
N GLU A 197 7.87 2.70 2.83
CA GLU A 197 9.26 3.16 2.83
C GLU A 197 9.53 4.13 1.68
N SER A 198 9.07 3.83 0.46
CA SER A 198 9.25 4.70 -0.69
C SER A 198 8.49 6.02 -0.55
N ILE A 199 7.24 5.98 -0.06
CA ILE A 199 6.46 7.20 0.17
C ILE A 199 7.17 8.08 1.18
N SER A 200 7.53 7.53 2.34
CA SER A 200 8.24 8.27 3.39
C SER A 200 9.51 8.89 2.84
N ARG A 201 10.33 8.10 2.15
CA ARG A 201 11.60 8.53 1.59
C ARG A 201 11.45 9.64 0.56
N VAL A 202 10.60 9.45 -0.46
CA VAL A 202 10.37 10.48 -1.48
C VAL A 202 9.81 11.76 -0.85
N VAL A 203 8.89 11.65 0.13
CA VAL A 203 8.35 12.83 0.80
C VAL A 203 9.46 13.62 1.49
N PHE A 204 10.29 12.97 2.30
CA PHE A 204 11.36 13.63 3.05
C PHE A 204 12.47 14.17 2.15
N GLU A 205 12.74 13.52 1.02
CA GLU A 205 13.68 14.02 0.03
C GLU A 205 13.14 15.29 -0.65
N LEU A 206 11.90 15.29 -1.14
CA LEU A 206 11.29 16.44 -1.79
C LEU A 206 11.01 17.61 -0.83
N SER A 207 10.63 17.33 0.42
CA SER A 207 10.37 18.40 1.41
C SER A 207 11.65 19.04 1.95
N GLY A 208 12.76 18.29 1.98
CA GLY A 208 14.05 18.78 2.48
C GLY A 208 14.72 19.82 1.58
N GLU A 209 14.39 19.86 0.28
CA GLU A 209 14.99 20.76 -0.71
C GLU A 209 14.42 22.20 -0.69
N ASN A 210 13.87 22.67 0.44
CA ASN A 210 13.45 24.07 0.69
C ASN A 210 12.38 24.66 -0.27
N SER A 211 11.65 23.85 -1.05
CA SER A 211 10.77 24.36 -2.12
C SER A 211 9.34 23.79 -2.20
N GLY A 212 9.04 22.66 -1.56
CA GLY A 212 7.72 22.00 -1.62
C GLY A 212 6.96 22.00 -0.28
N SER A 213 5.63 22.03 -0.34
CA SER A 213 4.80 21.70 0.84
C SER A 213 4.85 20.20 1.11
N LEU A 214 4.79 19.78 2.38
CA LEU A 214 4.74 18.37 2.76
C LEU A 214 3.65 17.60 2.01
N HIS A 215 2.50 18.25 1.83
CA HIS A 215 1.37 17.76 1.04
C HIS A 215 1.69 17.59 -0.45
N ALA A 216 2.37 18.56 -1.08
CA ALA A 216 2.78 18.43 -2.48
C ALA A 216 3.79 17.29 -2.66
N SER A 217 4.74 17.14 -1.72
CA SER A 217 5.68 16.03 -1.70
C SER A 217 4.98 14.69 -1.55
N LEU A 218 3.97 14.57 -0.68
CA LEU A 218 3.16 13.37 -0.55
C LEU A 218 2.41 13.04 -1.85
N ILE A 219 1.79 14.05 -2.47
CA ILE A 219 1.10 13.88 -3.75
C ILE A 219 2.06 13.31 -4.80
N GLU A 220 3.29 13.83 -4.87
CA GLU A 220 4.27 13.35 -5.84
C GLU A 220 4.76 11.93 -5.52
N ALA A 221 5.02 11.63 -4.25
CA ALA A 221 5.38 10.30 -3.79
C ALA A 221 4.31 9.25 -4.14
N LEU A 222 3.04 9.57 -3.91
CA LEU A 222 1.91 8.70 -4.25
C LEU A 222 1.78 8.48 -5.76
N LYS A 223 2.06 9.50 -6.60
CA LYS A 223 2.08 9.33 -8.06
C LYS A 223 3.19 8.39 -8.49
N LEU A 224 4.40 8.59 -7.98
CA LEU A 224 5.55 7.74 -8.30
C LEU A 224 5.26 6.28 -7.89
N GLU A 225 4.68 6.07 -6.71
CA GLU A 225 4.25 4.74 -6.28
C GLU A 225 3.18 4.13 -7.17
N ALA A 226 2.17 4.90 -7.55
CA ALA A 226 1.13 4.41 -8.44
C ALA A 226 1.68 3.98 -9.81
N ILE A 227 2.64 4.73 -10.37
CA ILE A 227 3.32 4.40 -11.62
C ILE A 227 4.20 3.15 -11.46
N ASN A 228 4.85 3.00 -10.31
CA ASN A 228 5.81 1.92 -10.06
C ASN A 228 5.16 0.62 -9.55
N THR A 229 3.87 0.63 -9.23
CA THR A 229 3.18 -0.56 -8.73
C THR A 229 2.91 -1.55 -9.85
N PRO A 230 3.52 -2.76 -9.83
CA PRO A 230 3.26 -3.76 -10.84
C PRO A 230 1.85 -4.32 -10.71
N SER A 231 1.25 -4.67 -11.84
CA SER A 231 0.06 -5.55 -11.86
C SER A 231 0.43 -6.96 -11.41
N TYR A 232 -0.50 -7.67 -10.76
CA TYR A 232 -0.36 -9.08 -10.34
C TYR A 232 -0.95 -10.09 -11.33
N ASP A 233 -1.26 -9.66 -12.56
CA ASP A 233 -1.91 -10.49 -13.57
C ASP A 233 -1.16 -11.79 -13.86
N GLY A 234 0.18 -11.80 -13.76
CA GLY A 234 1.00 -13.00 -13.96
C GLY A 234 0.64 -14.11 -12.97
N ILE A 235 0.69 -13.81 -11.67
CA ILE A 235 0.33 -14.78 -10.62
C ILE A 235 -1.14 -15.16 -10.70
N ILE A 236 -2.03 -14.20 -10.94
CA ILE A 236 -3.47 -14.46 -11.05
C ILE A 236 -3.73 -15.48 -12.17
N LYS A 237 -3.17 -15.24 -13.36
CA LYS A 237 -3.29 -16.15 -14.50
C LYS A 237 -2.66 -17.51 -14.21
N PHE A 238 -1.46 -17.55 -13.64
CA PHE A 238 -0.80 -18.79 -13.26
C PHE A 238 -1.67 -19.63 -12.31
N CYS A 239 -2.28 -19.00 -11.31
CA CYS A 239 -3.16 -19.68 -10.36
C CYS A 239 -4.47 -20.15 -11.01
N GLU A 240 -5.05 -19.35 -11.90
CA GLU A 240 -6.26 -19.70 -12.64
C GLU A 240 -6.04 -20.92 -13.54
N GLU A 241 -4.97 -20.92 -14.33
CA GLU A 241 -4.64 -22.02 -15.25
C GLU A 241 -4.33 -23.34 -14.52
N ASN A 242 -3.91 -23.26 -13.25
CA ASN A 242 -3.53 -24.41 -12.44
C ASN A 242 -4.54 -24.78 -11.34
N VAL A 243 -5.76 -24.23 -11.39
CA VAL A 243 -6.80 -24.48 -10.36
C VAL A 243 -7.26 -25.95 -10.26
N GLY A 244 -7.03 -26.74 -11.32
CA GLY A 244 -7.32 -28.18 -11.34
C GLY A 244 -6.24 -29.04 -10.65
N ASP A 245 -5.03 -28.51 -10.48
CA ASP A 245 -3.95 -29.20 -9.77
C ASP A 245 -4.02 -28.88 -8.28
N VAL A 246 -4.23 -29.90 -7.45
CA VAL A 246 -4.43 -29.74 -6.00
C VAL A 246 -3.21 -29.12 -5.32
N TYR A 247 -2.00 -29.47 -5.77
CA TYR A 247 -0.78 -28.95 -5.18
C TYR A 247 -0.59 -27.47 -5.54
N MET A 248 -0.73 -27.11 -6.82
CA MET A 248 -0.62 -25.72 -7.27
C MET A 248 -1.70 -24.84 -6.65
N SER A 249 -2.94 -25.33 -6.62
CA SER A 249 -4.07 -24.62 -6.00
C SER A 249 -3.81 -24.37 -4.51
N SER A 250 -3.22 -25.34 -3.80
CA SER A 250 -2.82 -25.17 -2.40
C SER A 250 -1.74 -24.11 -2.21
N ILE A 251 -0.76 -24.04 -3.11
CA ILE A 251 0.25 -22.97 -3.08
C ILE A 251 -0.40 -21.61 -3.32
N CYS A 252 -1.25 -21.47 -4.34
CA CYS A 252 -1.96 -20.22 -4.63
C CYS A 252 -2.87 -19.77 -3.48
N PHE A 253 -3.61 -20.72 -2.87
CA PHE A 253 -4.46 -20.42 -1.71
C PHE A 253 -3.64 -19.94 -0.51
N ARG A 254 -2.56 -20.67 -0.18
CA ARG A 254 -1.66 -20.30 0.92
C ARG A 254 -0.97 -18.97 0.66
N PHE A 255 -0.55 -18.70 -0.58
CA PHE A 255 0.03 -17.42 -0.95
C PHE A 255 -0.99 -16.28 -0.77
N GLY A 256 -2.26 -16.51 -1.13
CA GLY A 256 -3.33 -15.55 -0.85
C GLY A 256 -3.54 -15.30 0.65
N GLN A 257 -3.52 -16.35 1.47
CA GLN A 257 -3.57 -16.22 2.95
C GLN A 257 -2.37 -15.42 3.48
N ASP A 258 -1.20 -15.63 2.89
CA ASP A 258 0.04 -15.01 3.30
C ASP A 258 0.04 -13.50 3.01
N LEU A 259 -0.38 -13.11 1.80
CA LEU A 259 -0.58 -11.70 1.42
C LEU A 259 -1.59 -11.00 2.34
N VAL A 260 -2.69 -11.66 2.68
CA VAL A 260 -3.71 -11.09 3.57
C VAL A 260 -3.21 -10.97 5.02
N SER A 261 -2.42 -11.92 5.50
CA SER A 261 -2.01 -11.95 6.91
C SER A 261 -0.75 -11.15 7.21
N ARG A 262 0.21 -11.15 6.27
CA ARG A 262 1.53 -10.53 6.45
C ARG A 262 1.77 -9.34 5.53
N GLY A 263 0.99 -9.18 4.47
CA GLY A 263 1.09 -8.04 3.58
C GLY A 263 0.80 -6.71 4.28
N THR A 264 1.54 -5.68 3.89
CA THR A 264 1.63 -4.39 4.58
C THR A 264 0.81 -3.27 3.92
N ASN A 265 0.25 -3.52 2.73
CA ASN A 265 -0.55 -2.56 1.97
C ASN A 265 -1.89 -3.14 1.51
N HIS A 266 -2.83 -2.28 1.11
CA HIS A 266 -4.16 -2.69 0.68
C HIS A 266 -4.15 -3.56 -0.58
N SER A 267 -3.20 -3.33 -1.50
CA SER A 267 -3.10 -4.12 -2.73
C SER A 267 -2.86 -5.60 -2.41
N PHE A 268 -1.93 -5.92 -1.50
CA PHE A 268 -1.68 -7.31 -1.07
C PHE A 268 -2.92 -7.95 -0.46
N PHE A 269 -3.67 -7.21 0.37
CA PHE A 269 -4.92 -7.70 0.92
C PHE A 269 -5.93 -8.08 -0.18
N PHE A 270 -6.18 -7.18 -1.14
CA PHE A 270 -7.16 -7.44 -2.20
C PHE A 270 -6.73 -8.56 -3.13
N ILE A 271 -5.45 -8.60 -3.52
CA ILE A 271 -4.89 -9.68 -4.34
C ILE A 271 -5.02 -11.01 -3.59
N GLY A 272 -4.61 -11.06 -2.32
CA GLY A 272 -4.66 -12.30 -1.54
C GLY A 272 -6.08 -12.80 -1.30
N MET A 273 -7.03 -11.89 -1.02
CA MET A 273 -8.45 -12.22 -0.95
C MET A 273 -8.98 -12.76 -2.28
N GLY A 274 -8.59 -12.14 -3.39
CA GLY A 274 -8.94 -12.58 -4.73
C GLY A 274 -8.46 -13.99 -5.06
N LEU A 275 -7.18 -14.28 -4.76
CA LEU A 275 -6.59 -15.60 -4.95
C LEU A 275 -7.29 -16.65 -4.09
N MET A 276 -7.50 -16.38 -2.79
CA MET A 276 -8.23 -17.31 -1.92
C MET A 276 -9.64 -17.58 -2.42
N ARG A 277 -10.35 -16.54 -2.88
CA ARG A 277 -11.70 -16.68 -3.41
C ARG A 277 -11.74 -17.52 -4.68
N MET A 278 -10.81 -17.26 -5.60
CA MET A 278 -10.64 -18.04 -6.83
C MET A 278 -10.48 -19.54 -6.54
N MET A 279 -9.63 -19.87 -5.56
CA MET A 279 -9.36 -21.26 -5.18
C MET A 279 -10.54 -21.94 -4.46
N VAL A 280 -11.43 -21.17 -3.83
CA VAL A 280 -12.68 -21.69 -3.23
C VAL A 280 -13.77 -21.88 -4.29
N ASP A 281 -13.91 -20.93 -5.22
CA ASP A 281 -15.00 -20.94 -6.20
C ASP A 281 -14.76 -21.96 -7.33
N MET A 282 -13.49 -22.16 -7.71
CA MET A 282 -13.12 -23.02 -8.84
C MET A 282 -12.26 -24.23 -8.44
N GLY A 283 -11.68 -24.20 -7.23
CA GLY A 283 -10.73 -25.20 -6.77
C GLY A 283 -11.31 -26.16 -5.72
N PRO A 284 -10.44 -26.93 -5.05
CA PRO A 284 -10.85 -27.97 -4.10
C PRO A 284 -11.13 -27.43 -2.68
N PHE A 285 -11.12 -26.12 -2.47
CA PHE A 285 -11.18 -25.51 -1.14
C PHE A 285 -12.59 -25.04 -0.76
N GLU A 286 -12.86 -24.98 0.55
CA GLU A 286 -14.14 -24.49 1.07
C GLU A 286 -14.01 -23.06 1.61
N THR A 287 -15.12 -22.30 1.56
CA THR A 287 -15.17 -20.92 2.06
C THR A 287 -14.81 -20.81 3.54
N SER A 288 -15.06 -21.86 4.33
CA SER A 288 -14.71 -21.98 5.75
C SER A 288 -13.20 -21.87 6.03
N GLN A 289 -12.37 -22.01 4.99
CA GLN A 289 -10.91 -21.95 5.09
C GLN A 289 -10.35 -20.54 4.88
N ILE A 290 -11.17 -19.60 4.39
CA ILE A 290 -10.79 -18.20 4.29
C ILE A 290 -10.81 -17.59 5.69
N ARG A 291 -9.67 -17.06 6.11
CA ARG A 291 -9.52 -16.36 7.40
C ARG A 291 -9.08 -14.93 7.13
N ILE A 292 -9.90 -13.98 7.54
CA ILE A 292 -9.59 -12.56 7.45
C ILE A 292 -9.00 -12.12 8.80
N PRO A 293 -7.80 -11.52 8.84
CA PRO A 293 -7.25 -10.99 10.08
C PRO A 293 -8.13 -9.86 10.66
N GLU A 294 -8.26 -9.83 11.98
CA GLU A 294 -9.07 -8.84 12.73
C GLU A 294 -8.77 -7.38 12.34
N GLN A 295 -7.50 -7.07 12.05
CA GLN A 295 -7.08 -5.74 11.61
C GLN A 295 -7.74 -5.31 10.29
N TYR A 296 -7.93 -6.25 9.37
CA TYR A 296 -8.60 -5.98 8.09
C TYR A 296 -10.11 -5.91 8.26
N GLU A 297 -10.72 -6.69 9.16
CA GLU A 297 -12.13 -6.52 9.49
C GLU A 297 -12.39 -5.12 10.07
N THR A 298 -11.52 -4.70 10.99
CA THR A 298 -11.57 -3.35 11.58
C THR A 298 -11.44 -2.30 10.50
N TYR A 299 -10.47 -2.43 9.60
CA TYR A 299 -10.32 -1.51 8.48
C TYR A 299 -11.50 -1.52 7.53
N LEU A 300 -12.05 -2.67 7.14
CA LEU A 300 -13.21 -2.74 6.25
C LEU A 300 -14.44 -2.07 6.86
N LYS A 301 -14.62 -2.18 8.18
CA LYS A 301 -15.64 -1.41 8.91
C LYS A 301 -15.33 0.08 8.87
N MET A 302 -14.08 0.48 9.14
CA MET A 302 -13.64 1.88 9.18
C MET A 302 -13.64 2.57 7.82
N ASN A 303 -13.24 1.90 6.74
CA ASN A 303 -13.18 2.46 5.40
C ASN A 303 -14.59 2.71 4.82
N ASN A 304 -15.58 1.95 5.27
CA ASN A 304 -16.99 2.22 5.00
C ASN A 304 -17.60 3.22 6.00
N ASP A 305 -16.85 3.61 7.02
CA ASP A 305 -17.26 4.61 8.01
C ASP A 305 -16.86 6.00 7.51
N TYR A 306 -17.82 6.90 7.52
CA TYR A 306 -17.66 8.32 7.26
C TYR A 306 -16.47 8.94 8.02
N LYS A 307 -16.14 8.42 9.21
CA LYS A 307 -14.99 8.88 10.03
C LYS A 307 -13.64 8.76 9.34
N PHE A 308 -13.39 7.70 8.56
CA PHE A 308 -12.10 7.54 7.91
C PHE A 308 -11.86 8.68 6.92
N HIS A 309 -12.86 8.98 6.08
CA HIS A 309 -12.79 10.10 5.14
C HIS A 309 -12.59 11.44 5.85
N GLN A 310 -13.23 11.62 7.00
CA GLN A 310 -13.05 12.84 7.79
C GLN A 310 -11.66 12.94 8.41
N ALA A 311 -11.11 11.85 8.95
CA ALA A 311 -9.76 11.84 9.47
C ALA A 311 -8.73 12.19 8.39
N ILE A 312 -8.89 11.67 7.17
CA ILE A 312 -8.05 12.05 6.03
C ILE A 312 -8.21 13.53 5.70
N ARG A 313 -9.44 14.08 5.68
CA ARG A 313 -9.64 15.53 5.47
C ARG A 313 -8.99 16.38 6.55
N VAL A 314 -9.01 15.95 7.82
CA VAL A 314 -8.32 16.69 8.89
C VAL A 314 -6.81 16.66 8.67
N MET A 315 -6.26 15.50 8.29
CA MET A 315 -4.85 15.32 7.99
C MET A 315 -4.37 16.25 6.87
N GLU A 316 -5.20 16.52 5.86
CA GLU A 316 -4.88 17.44 4.74
C GLU A 316 -4.57 18.89 5.16
N PHE A 317 -4.98 19.30 6.37
CA PHE A 317 -4.74 20.64 6.89
C PHE A 317 -3.90 20.62 8.16
N ASN A 318 -3.27 19.48 8.48
CA ASN A 318 -2.51 19.30 9.70
C ASN A 318 -1.24 18.49 9.42
N ASP A 319 -0.11 19.20 9.28
CA ASP A 319 1.18 18.60 8.98
C ASP A 319 1.64 17.60 10.06
N ASP A 320 1.31 17.81 11.34
CA ASP A 320 1.67 16.86 12.42
C ASP A 320 0.96 15.52 12.25
N LEU A 321 -0.32 15.56 11.89
CA LEU A 321 -1.11 14.36 11.57
C LEU A 321 -0.59 13.68 10.30
N LEU A 322 -0.21 14.46 9.28
CA LEU A 322 0.38 13.92 8.06
C LEU A 322 1.73 13.24 8.34
N LEU A 323 2.63 13.88 9.09
CA LEU A 323 3.91 13.31 9.51
C LEU A 323 3.72 12.04 10.37
N SER A 324 2.74 12.05 11.27
CA SER A 324 2.35 10.86 12.04
C SER A 324 1.91 9.74 11.11
N TRP A 325 1.04 10.02 10.14
CA TRP A 325 0.58 9.02 9.18
C TRP A 325 1.72 8.47 8.33
N ILE A 326 2.60 9.31 7.77
CA ILE A 326 3.78 8.87 6.98
C ILE A 326 4.71 8.00 7.82
N SER A 327 5.00 8.40 9.06
CA SER A 327 5.88 7.60 9.93
C SER A 327 5.27 6.25 10.29
N ASN A 328 3.96 6.19 10.51
CA ASN A 328 3.26 4.93 10.76
C ASN A 328 3.12 4.08 9.49
N LEU A 329 2.96 4.73 8.34
CA LEU A 329 2.92 4.07 7.04
C LEU A 329 4.22 3.32 6.80
N GLU A 330 5.38 3.94 7.00
CA GLU A 330 6.70 3.30 6.88
C GLU A 330 6.89 2.17 7.91
N LYS A 331 6.58 2.43 9.20
CA LYS A 331 6.88 1.48 10.29
C LYS A 331 5.95 0.29 10.39
N SER A 332 4.70 0.44 9.93
CA SER A 332 3.62 -0.48 10.26
C SER A 332 2.70 -0.82 9.10
N GLY A 333 2.95 -0.26 7.91
CA GLY A 333 2.13 -0.48 6.74
C GLY A 333 0.88 0.40 6.70
N GLU A 334 0.25 0.41 5.54
CA GLU A 334 -0.87 1.28 5.18
C GLU A 334 -2.07 1.06 6.09
N LEU A 335 -2.44 -0.20 6.32
CA LEU A 335 -3.59 -0.59 7.13
C LEU A 335 -3.53 0.02 8.53
N LYS A 336 -2.40 -0.16 9.20
CA LYS A 336 -2.23 0.28 10.59
C LYS A 336 -2.05 1.79 10.67
N ALA A 337 -1.41 2.41 9.68
CA ALA A 337 -1.36 3.86 9.56
C ALA A 337 -2.77 4.47 9.42
N SER A 338 -3.64 3.87 8.60
CA SER A 338 -5.05 4.26 8.45
C SER A 338 -5.86 4.11 9.74
N ILE A 339 -5.61 3.08 10.54
CA ILE A 339 -6.27 2.93 11.84
C ILE A 339 -5.77 3.98 12.84
N ILE A 340 -4.47 4.24 12.86
CA ILE A 340 -3.85 5.19 13.79
C ILE A 340 -4.33 6.62 13.50
N ILE A 341 -4.37 7.05 12.23
CA ILE A 341 -4.79 8.42 11.91
C ILE A 341 -6.21 8.72 12.36
N VAL A 342 -7.15 7.77 12.23
CA VAL A 342 -8.52 7.94 12.73
C VAL A 342 -8.52 8.13 14.26
N ASN A 343 -7.76 7.30 14.97
CA ASN A 343 -7.67 7.39 16.43
C ASN A 343 -7.01 8.71 16.88
N ASP A 344 -5.99 9.17 16.17
CA ASP A 344 -5.28 10.42 16.48
C ASP A 344 -6.20 11.62 16.26
N VAL A 345 -6.98 11.64 15.17
CA VAL A 345 -7.97 12.70 14.92
C VAL A 345 -9.09 12.68 15.98
N VAL A 346 -9.59 11.50 16.36
CA VAL A 346 -10.61 11.38 17.43
C VAL A 346 -10.08 11.93 18.75
N LYS A 347 -8.87 11.53 19.17
CA LYS A 347 -8.24 12.06 20.39
C LYS A 347 -8.06 13.57 20.30
N LEU A 348 -7.60 14.06 19.14
CA LEU A 348 -7.43 15.49 18.93
C LEU A 348 -8.77 16.22 19.15
N ALA A 349 -9.85 15.71 18.58
CA ALA A 349 -11.21 16.23 18.71
C ALA A 349 -11.70 16.29 20.18
N GLU A 350 -11.35 15.31 21.00
CA GLU A 350 -11.76 15.22 22.41
C GLU A 350 -11.05 16.23 23.33
N THR A 351 -9.83 16.67 23.00
CA THR A 351 -8.96 17.42 23.93
C THR A 351 -9.39 18.87 24.26
N ARG A 352 -10.55 19.37 23.82
CA ARG A 352 -11.10 20.74 24.06
C ARG A 352 -10.18 21.94 23.72
N ASN A 353 -8.90 21.72 23.39
CA ASN A 353 -7.93 22.70 22.92
C ASN A 353 -8.02 22.95 21.40
N PHE A 354 -9.12 22.51 20.78
CA PHE A 354 -9.38 22.67 19.36
C PHE A 354 -9.80 24.10 18.95
N LYS A 355 -9.13 25.11 19.50
CA LYS A 355 -9.31 26.53 19.15
C LYS A 355 -8.68 26.91 17.79
N TYR A 356 -7.91 26.01 17.18
CA TYR A 356 -7.00 26.32 16.07
C TYR A 356 -7.65 26.57 14.70
N CYS A 357 -8.96 26.37 14.54
CA CYS A 357 -9.62 26.66 13.26
C CYS A 357 -9.71 28.16 12.93
N LYS A 358 -9.37 29.03 13.87
CA LYS A 358 -9.55 30.49 13.73
C LYS A 358 -8.26 31.31 13.82
N GLU A 359 -7.14 30.74 14.26
CA GLU A 359 -5.93 31.52 14.59
C GLU A 359 -4.74 31.29 13.63
N GLN A 360 -4.80 30.31 12.72
CA GLN A 360 -3.74 30.08 11.72
C GLN A 360 -4.04 30.66 10.32
N ILE A 361 -5.08 31.49 10.19
CA ILE A 361 -5.40 32.22 8.96
C ILE A 361 -5.45 33.71 9.28
N ASN A 362 -4.26 34.30 9.41
CA ASN A 362 -4.02 35.72 9.21
C ASN A 362 -2.73 35.90 8.42
#